data_AF-A0A060C4B8-F1
#
_entry.id   AF-A0A060C4B8-F1
#
_cell.length_a   1.000
_cell.length_b   1.000
_cell.length_c   1.000
_cell.angle_alpha   90.00
_cell.angle_beta   90.00
_cell.angle_gamma   90.00
#
_symmetry.space_group_name_H-M   'P 1'
#
loop_
_entity.id
_entity.type
_entity.pdbx_description
1 polymer ?
#
loop_
_entity_poly.entity_id
_entity_poly.type
_entity_poly.pdbx_seq_one_letter_code
_entity_poly.pdbx_strand_id
1 'polypeptide(L)' 'MIQGIQSNGISACPKHFAVNSQELRRQSSNSVVDERTMRELYLTAFEIAVKQAHPWSIMTAYNRING' A
#
# COMPACT_ATOMS: atom_id res chain seq x y z
N MET A 1 9.48 11.81 -1.23
CA MET A 1 8.73 11.75 -2.52
C MET A 1 7.33 12.35 -2.40
N ILE A 2 6.40 11.77 -1.60
CA ILE A 2 5.01 12.24 -1.48
C ILE A 2 4.91 13.75 -1.21
N GLN A 3 5.55 14.25 -0.15
CA GLN A 3 5.54 15.68 0.19
C GLN A 3 6.07 16.57 -0.94
N GLY A 4 7.12 16.14 -1.64
CA GLY A 4 7.70 16.90 -2.75
C GLY A 4 6.82 16.92 -4.01
N ILE A 5 6.04 15.86 -4.27
CA ILE A 5 5.03 15.90 -5.34
C ILE A 5 3.89 16.85 -4.92
N GLN A 6 3.39 16.70 -3.70
CA GLN A 6 2.27 17.49 -3.18
C GLN A 6 2.60 18.98 -2.95
N SER A 7 3.86 19.35 -2.71
CA SER A 7 4.27 20.75 -2.63
C SER A 7 4.10 21.50 -3.96
N ASN A 8 4.00 20.78 -5.09
CA ASN A 8 3.71 21.34 -6.40
C ASN A 8 2.20 21.37 -6.72
N GLY A 9 1.33 21.11 -5.73
CA GLY A 9 -0.12 21.03 -5.93
C GLY A 9 -0.59 19.76 -6.66
N ILE A 10 0.26 18.73 -6.77
CA ILE A 10 -0.02 17.49 -7.48
C ILE A 10 -0.26 16.36 -6.48
N SER A 11 -1.29 15.54 -6.69
CA SER A 11 -1.57 14.37 -5.84
C SER A 11 -0.51 13.28 -6.03
N ALA A 12 0.06 12.80 -4.93
CA ALA A 12 0.78 11.53 -4.92
C ALA A 12 -0.18 10.37 -4.60
N CYS A 13 0.04 9.22 -5.21
CA CYS A 13 -0.77 8.01 -5.01
C CYS A 13 0.11 6.80 -4.67
N PRO A 14 0.41 6.56 -3.38
CA PRO A 14 1.11 5.36 -2.95
C PRO A 14 0.30 4.10 -3.30
N LYS A 15 1.01 3.06 -3.76
CA LYS A 15 0.42 1.81 -4.27
C LYS A 15 1.42 0.64 -4.11
N HIS A 16 0.98 -0.62 -4.12
CA HIS A 16 -0.41 -1.08 -4.11
C HIS A 16 -0.80 -1.51 -2.68
N PHE A 17 -1.85 -0.94 -2.13
CA PHE A 17 -2.32 -1.24 -0.77
C PHE A 17 -3.24 -2.48 -0.77
N ALA A 18 -2.86 -3.65 -0.26
CA ALA A 18 -1.57 -4.04 0.30
C ALA A 18 -1.22 -5.49 -0.10
N VAL A 19 -0.04 -5.97 0.31
CA VAL A 19 0.41 -7.37 0.14
C VAL A 19 0.39 -7.88 -1.32
N ASN A 20 0.55 -6.96 -2.28
CA ASN A 20 0.74 -7.30 -3.69
C ASN A 20 2.24 -7.51 -4.00
N SER A 21 2.77 -8.66 -3.60
CA SER A 21 4.20 -8.98 -3.73
C SER A 21 4.52 -10.00 -4.83
N GLN A 22 3.52 -10.41 -5.61
CA GLN A 22 3.67 -11.38 -6.71
C GLN A 22 2.79 -10.97 -7.90
N GLU A 23 3.36 -10.94 -9.10
CA GLU A 23 2.62 -10.58 -10.32
C GLU A 23 1.82 -11.76 -10.89
N LEU A 24 2.34 -12.98 -10.80
CA LEU A 24 1.65 -14.17 -11.29
C LEU A 24 0.27 -14.28 -10.62
N ARG A 25 -0.77 -14.21 -11.45
CA ARG A 25 -2.17 -14.31 -11.05
C ARG A 25 -2.63 -13.25 -10.04
N ARG A 26 -1.99 -12.07 -9.98
CA ARG A 26 -2.34 -10.99 -9.03
C ARG A 26 -3.81 -10.53 -9.01
N GLN A 27 -4.57 -10.79 -10.09
CA GLN A 27 -6.01 -10.51 -10.18
C GLN A 27 -6.89 -11.56 -9.48
N SER A 28 -6.32 -12.68 -9.05
CA SER A 28 -7.06 -13.83 -8.49
C SER A 28 -6.36 -14.47 -7.29
N SER A 29 -5.12 -14.08 -6.98
CA SER A 29 -4.37 -14.62 -5.86
C SER A 29 -4.93 -14.13 -4.53
N ASN A 30 -4.75 -14.94 -3.49
CA ASN A 30 -5.04 -14.59 -2.12
C ASN A 30 -3.73 -14.63 -1.31
N SER A 31 -3.35 -13.50 -0.73
CA SER A 31 -2.23 -13.41 0.19
C SER A 31 -2.72 -13.76 1.60
N VAL A 32 -2.35 -14.95 2.09
CA VAL A 32 -2.67 -15.40 3.45
C VAL A 32 -1.51 -15.05 4.37
N VAL A 33 -1.77 -14.19 5.36
CA VAL A 33 -0.73 -13.62 6.23
C VAL A 33 -1.34 -13.30 7.59
N ASP A 34 -0.61 -13.58 8.66
CA ASP A 34 -1.05 -13.28 10.03
C ASP A 34 -1.04 -11.76 10.31
N GLU A 35 -1.74 -11.35 11.37
CA GLU A 35 -1.86 -9.93 11.72
C GLU A 35 -0.51 -9.28 12.03
N ARG A 36 0.41 -10.02 12.66
CA ARG A 36 1.71 -9.47 13.03
C ARG A 36 2.53 -9.16 11.79
N THR A 37 2.66 -10.11 10.87
CA THR A 37 3.36 -9.87 9.61
C THR A 37 2.66 -8.82 8.75
N MET A 38 1.34 -8.77 8.74
CA MET A 38 0.59 -7.68 8.08
C MET A 38 1.01 -6.31 8.62
N ARG A 39 0.97 -6.12 9.94
CA ARG A 39 1.23 -4.84 10.60
C ARG A 39 2.69 -4.44 10.57
N GLU A 40 3.59 -5.36 10.92
CA GLU A 40 5.01 -5.07 11.12
C GLU A 40 5.80 -5.02 9.80
N LEU A 41 5.33 -5.69 8.74
CA LEU A 41 6.03 -5.72 7.44
C LEU A 41 5.26 -4.96 6.35
N TYR A 42 4.06 -5.42 6.00
CA TYR A 42 3.38 -4.95 4.79
C TYR A 42 2.74 -3.57 4.93
N LEU A 43 2.21 -3.24 6.12
CA LEU A 43 1.54 -1.97 6.37
C LEU A 43 2.48 -0.87 6.88
N THR A 44 3.65 -1.22 7.43
CA THR A 44 4.60 -0.26 8.03
C THR A 44 4.94 0.91 7.11
N ALA A 45 5.25 0.65 5.84
CA ALA A 45 5.59 1.71 4.89
C ALA A 45 4.39 2.61 4.56
N PHE A 46 3.17 2.03 4.47
CA PHE A 46 1.95 2.81 4.26
C PHE A 46 1.59 3.63 5.50
N GLU A 47 1.76 3.08 6.70
CA GLU A 47 1.55 3.80 7.97
C GLU A 47 2.49 5.01 8.07
N ILE A 48 3.78 4.82 7.78
CA ILE A 48 4.76 5.91 7.74
C ILE A 48 4.37 6.95 6.69
N ALA A 49 4.02 6.53 5.48
CA ALA A 49 3.61 7.42 4.41
C ALA A 49 2.39 8.26 4.78
N VAL A 50 1.36 7.65 5.39
CA VAL A 50 0.15 8.34 5.82
C VAL A 50 0.44 9.32 6.94
N LYS A 51 1.13 8.88 8.01
CA LYS A 51 1.39 9.71 9.20
C LYS A 51 2.34 10.87 8.92
N GLN A 52 3.34 10.68 8.08
CA GLN A 52 4.37 11.70 7.86
C GLN A 52 4.08 12.58 6.64
N ALA A 53 3.52 12.01 5.58
CA ALA A 53 3.44 12.69 4.28
C ALA A 53 2.01 13.01 3.81
N HIS A 54 0.98 12.45 4.46
CA HIS A 54 -0.43 12.75 4.18
C HIS A 54 -0.79 12.70 2.68
N PRO A 55 -0.62 11.53 2.01
CA PRO A 55 -0.95 11.39 0.60
C PRO A 55 -2.44 11.67 0.37
N TRP A 56 -2.78 12.43 -0.68
CA TRP A 56 -4.16 12.76 -1.01
C TRP A 56 -4.96 11.57 -1.54
N SER A 57 -4.27 10.50 -1.98
CA SER A 57 -4.90 9.30 -2.49
C SER A 57 -4.06 8.06 -2.19
N ILE A 58 -4.70 6.90 -2.16
CA ILE A 58 -4.04 5.58 -2.04
C ILE A 58 -4.72 4.65 -3.06
N MET A 59 -3.93 3.83 -3.74
CA MET A 59 -4.45 2.83 -4.68
C MET A 59 -4.34 1.43 -4.08
N THR A 60 -5.47 0.71 -4.10
CA THR A 60 -5.54 -0.67 -3.61
C THR A 60 -4.86 -1.66 -4.55
N ALA A 61 -4.54 -2.82 -4.02
CA ALA A 61 -4.05 -3.96 -4.75
C ALA A 61 -5.19 -4.76 -5.41
N TYR A 62 -4.82 -5.59 -6.38
CA TYR A 62 -5.75 -6.53 -7.02
C TYR A 62 -5.97 -7.81 -6.21
N ASN A 63 -4.94 -8.29 -5.49
CA ASN A 63 -5.02 -9.56 -4.77
C ASN A 63 -6.00 -9.48 -3.61
N ARG A 64 -6.55 -10.63 -3.25
CA ARG A 64 -7.26 -10.81 -1.98
C ARG A 64 -6.26 -10.88 -0.83
N ILE A 65 -6.73 -10.59 0.38
CA ILE A 65 -5.96 -10.70 1.62
C ILE A 65 -6.81 -11.47 2.61
N ASN A 66 -6.34 -12.63 3.07
CA ASN A 66 -7.01 -13.46 4.09
C ASN A 66 -8.48 -13.81 3.78
N GLY A 67 -8.87 -13.93 2.52
CA GLY A 67 -10.26 -14.18 2.17
C GLY A 67 -10.58 -13.54 0.85
#